data_AF-A0A1J9UZH5-F1
#
_entry.id   AF-A0A1J9UZH5-F1
#
_cell.length_a   1.000
_cell.length_b   1.000
_cell.length_c   1.000
_cell.angle_alpha   90.00
_cell.angle_beta   90.00
_cell.angle_gamma   90.00
#
_symmetry.space_group_name_H-M   'P 1'
#
loop_
_entity.id
_entity.type
_entity.pdbx_description
1 polymer ?
#
loop_
_entity_poly.entity_id
_entity_poly.type
_entity_poly.pdbx_seq_one_letter_code
_entity_poly.pdbx_strand_id
1 'polypeptide(L)'
;MKRISMLFIMMGSFFCFNQFADAATPLQVVQKELQHISNKQPVLYSKLWIRSMQNAILFHHSDNIRHEDTISNVTKSSLVKVKQLPLQKASQYIPRLSQYISKFEAENVQVYYVAARYEVKKENPYQLNGMNYFMQVFIQQGGEWRIAESIVAPTDQIVANGDGFGTKQEKEYGKRRENVK
;
A
#
# COMPACT_ATOMS: atom_id res chain seq x y z
N MET A 1 42.93 -55.96 28.41
CA MET A 1 42.08 -54.91 29.02
C MET A 1 41.73 -53.87 27.98
N LYS A 2 40.44 -53.55 27.90
CA LYS A 2 39.74 -52.74 26.89
C LYS A 2 40.23 -51.29 26.85
N ARG A 3 40.43 -50.71 25.65
CA ARG A 3 39.99 -49.34 25.28
C ARG A 3 39.81 -49.25 23.76
N ILE A 4 38.56 -49.34 23.30
CA ILE A 4 38.14 -48.92 21.96
C ILE A 4 37.80 -47.43 22.09
N SER A 5 38.60 -46.56 21.49
CA SER A 5 38.27 -45.14 21.36
C SER A 5 37.41 -44.97 20.11
N MET A 6 36.09 -44.85 20.27
CA MET A 6 35.21 -44.39 19.20
C MET A 6 35.32 -42.87 19.08
N LEU A 7 35.79 -42.42 17.93
CA LEU A 7 35.75 -41.02 17.51
C LEU A 7 34.34 -40.71 17.00
N PHE A 8 33.53 -39.99 17.77
CA PHE A 8 32.26 -39.43 17.30
C PHE A 8 32.56 -38.14 16.52
N ILE A 9 32.50 -38.21 15.18
CA ILE A 9 32.47 -37.01 14.34
C ILE A 9 31.03 -36.49 14.39
N MET A 10 30.79 -35.46 15.21
CA MET A 10 29.56 -34.65 15.12
C MET A 10 29.60 -33.88 13.80
N MET A 11 28.92 -34.42 12.80
CA MET A 11 28.63 -33.70 11.57
C MET A 11 27.53 -32.68 11.88
N GLY A 12 27.93 -31.49 12.35
CA GLY A 12 27.06 -30.35 12.54
C GLY A 12 26.55 -29.85 11.20
N SER A 13 25.39 -30.33 10.76
CA SER A 13 24.63 -29.75 9.67
C SER A 13 24.19 -28.35 10.09
N PHE A 14 24.99 -27.35 9.70
CA PHE A 14 24.54 -25.97 9.59
C PHE A 14 23.36 -25.95 8.61
N PHE A 15 22.14 -26.09 9.13
CA PHE A 15 20.96 -25.66 8.41
C PHE A 15 21.06 -24.15 8.29
N CYS A 16 21.61 -23.68 7.18
CA CYS A 16 21.33 -22.34 6.67
C CYS A 16 19.84 -22.29 6.36
N PHE A 17 19.02 -22.02 7.39
CA PHE A 17 17.69 -21.50 7.18
C PHE A 17 17.89 -20.13 6.52
N ASN A 18 17.90 -20.11 5.19
CA ASN A 18 17.51 -18.90 4.49
C ASN A 18 16.14 -18.56 5.07
N GLN A 19 16.06 -17.52 5.90
CA GLN A 19 14.80 -16.82 6.11
C GLN A 19 14.41 -16.32 4.73
N PHE A 20 13.68 -17.16 3.98
CA PHE A 20 12.82 -16.68 2.93
C PHE A 20 11.82 -15.80 3.67
N ALA A 21 12.15 -14.50 3.75
CA ALA A 21 11.20 -13.51 4.17
C ALA A 21 10.09 -13.59 3.12
N ASP A 22 8.95 -14.18 3.50
CA ASP A 22 7.80 -14.26 2.61
C ASP A 22 7.53 -12.87 2.03
N ALA A 23 7.41 -12.82 0.71
CA ALA A 23 7.12 -11.58 0.02
C ALA A 23 5.86 -10.94 0.62
N ALA A 24 5.95 -9.66 0.96
CA ALA A 24 4.84 -8.97 1.60
C ALA A 24 3.59 -9.03 0.70
N THR A 25 2.48 -9.52 1.24
CA THR A 25 1.17 -9.44 0.60
C THR A 25 0.78 -7.98 0.36
N PRO A 26 -0.12 -7.65 -0.59
CA PRO A 26 -0.59 -6.28 -0.78
C PRO A 26 -1.11 -5.63 0.50
N LEU A 27 -1.79 -6.40 1.37
CA LEU A 27 -2.21 -5.93 2.68
C LEU A 27 -1.04 -5.47 3.56
N GLN A 28 0.03 -6.28 3.61
CA GLN A 28 1.25 -5.90 4.35
C GLN A 28 1.95 -4.69 3.72
N VAL A 29 1.85 -4.51 2.40
CA VAL A 29 2.35 -3.29 1.72
C VAL A 29 1.55 -2.06 2.17
N VAL A 30 0.21 -2.12 2.23
CA VAL A 30 -0.64 -1.03 2.77
C VAL A 30 -0.28 -0.72 4.23
N GLN A 31 -0.07 -1.74 5.06
CA GLN A 31 0.30 -1.54 6.46
C GLN A 31 1.65 -0.82 6.58
N LYS A 32 2.67 -1.23 5.80
CA LYS A 32 3.97 -0.57 5.73
C LYS A 32 3.84 0.86 5.20
N GLU A 33 2.99 1.08 4.19
CA GLU A 33 2.74 2.40 3.62
C GLU A 33 2.26 3.37 4.68
N LEU A 34 1.21 3.00 5.41
CA LEU A 34 0.65 3.81 6.48
C LEU A 34 1.67 4.06 7.59
N GLN A 35 2.46 3.04 7.97
CA GLN A 35 3.54 3.20 8.93
C GLN A 35 4.60 4.21 8.46
N HIS A 36 5.06 4.12 7.21
CA HIS A 36 6.04 5.05 6.67
C HIS A 36 5.49 6.47 6.53
N ILE A 37 4.21 6.63 6.23
CA ILE A 37 3.51 7.92 6.27
C ILE A 37 3.54 8.50 7.69
N SER A 38 3.07 7.74 8.69
CA SER A 38 3.01 8.21 10.09
C SER A 38 4.39 8.55 10.65
N ASN A 39 5.42 7.80 10.24
CA ASN A 39 6.80 7.99 10.69
C ASN A 39 7.59 8.99 9.84
N LYS A 40 6.98 9.59 8.80
CA LYS A 40 7.60 10.56 7.89
C LYS A 40 8.87 10.01 7.23
N GLN A 41 8.78 8.80 6.67
CA GLN A 41 9.89 8.07 6.07
C GLN A 41 9.76 8.02 4.54
N PRO A 42 10.02 9.13 3.80
CA PRO A 42 9.73 9.21 2.37
C PRO A 42 10.56 8.23 1.52
N VAL A 43 11.79 7.92 1.95
CA VAL A 43 12.65 6.92 1.28
C VAL A 43 12.10 5.50 1.43
N LEU A 44 11.53 5.15 2.58
CA LEU A 44 10.94 3.82 2.77
C LEU A 44 9.58 3.73 2.10
N TYR A 45 8.79 4.81 2.16
CA TYR A 45 7.54 4.94 1.42
C TYR A 45 7.76 4.76 -0.08
N SER A 46 8.76 5.42 -0.68
CA SER A 46 9.03 5.30 -2.12
C SER A 46 9.44 3.89 -2.53
N LYS A 47 10.12 3.14 -1.66
CA LYS A 47 10.51 1.74 -1.92
C LYS A 47 9.34 0.77 -2.02
N LEU A 48 8.14 1.14 -1.54
CA LEU A 48 6.93 0.33 -1.71
C LEU A 48 6.37 0.41 -3.14
N TRP A 49 6.78 1.42 -3.92
CA TRP A 49 6.33 1.61 -5.28
C TRP A 49 7.16 0.79 -6.27
N ILE A 50 6.59 0.56 -7.46
CA ILE A 50 7.32 -0.02 -8.59
C ILE A 50 8.58 0.78 -8.89
N ARG A 51 9.65 0.09 -9.31
CA ARG A 51 10.98 0.70 -9.51
C ARG A 51 10.95 1.99 -10.35
N SER A 52 10.16 2.02 -11.42
CA SER A 52 10.04 3.19 -12.29
C SER A 52 9.41 4.42 -11.62
N MET A 53 8.70 4.26 -10.49
CA MET A 53 8.03 5.36 -9.78
C MET A 53 8.78 5.84 -8.54
N GLN A 54 9.75 5.07 -8.02
CA GLN A 54 10.40 5.38 -6.75
C GLN A 54 11.01 6.78 -6.71
N ASN A 55 11.67 7.21 -7.79
CA ASN A 55 12.27 8.54 -7.88
C ASN A 55 11.22 9.65 -7.91
N ALA A 56 10.14 9.46 -8.67
CA ALA A 56 9.05 10.44 -8.74
C ALA A 56 8.35 10.60 -7.39
N ILE A 57 8.09 9.48 -6.70
CA ILE A 57 7.49 9.47 -5.37
C ILE A 57 8.42 10.13 -4.35
N LEU A 58 9.71 9.80 -4.37
CA LEU A 58 10.67 10.42 -3.48
C LEU A 58 10.78 11.93 -3.72
N PHE A 59 10.82 12.35 -4.99
CA PHE A 59 10.87 13.76 -5.37
C PHE A 59 9.64 14.53 -4.86
N HIS A 60 8.44 13.94 -4.96
CA HIS A 60 7.20 14.51 -4.46
C HIS A 60 7.16 14.67 -2.92
N HIS A 61 8.13 14.09 -2.21
CA HIS A 61 8.28 14.22 -0.76
C HIS A 61 9.64 14.83 -0.36
N SER A 62 10.27 15.56 -1.27
CA SER A 62 11.46 16.36 -0.99
C SER A 62 11.11 17.70 -0.33
N ASP A 63 12.11 18.37 0.24
CA ASP A 63 11.93 19.65 0.94
C ASP A 63 11.51 20.81 0.02
N ASN A 64 11.64 20.63 -1.30
CA ASN A 64 11.18 21.61 -2.30
C ASN A 64 9.66 21.57 -2.50
N ILE A 65 8.97 20.56 -1.96
CA ILE A 65 7.51 20.46 -1.98
C ILE A 65 6.98 20.94 -0.64
N ARG A 66 5.91 21.75 -0.68
CA ARG A 66 5.24 22.25 0.52
C ARG A 66 4.88 21.06 1.40
N HIS A 67 5.32 21.05 2.66
CA HIS A 67 5.15 19.87 3.51
C HIS A 67 3.68 19.43 3.68
N GLU A 68 2.72 20.37 3.58
CA GLU A 68 1.28 20.10 3.58
C GLU A 68 0.80 19.25 2.39
N ASP A 69 1.58 19.17 1.31
CA ASP A 69 1.30 18.37 0.11
C ASP A 69 2.08 17.03 0.11
N THR A 70 2.77 16.70 1.19
CA THR A 70 3.63 15.50 1.31
C THR A 70 3.15 14.56 2.42
N ILE A 71 3.82 13.42 2.60
CA ILE A 71 3.55 12.54 3.74
C ILE A 71 3.80 13.24 5.11
N SER A 72 4.61 14.31 5.14
CA SER A 72 4.90 15.08 6.36
C SER A 72 3.70 15.87 6.89
N ASN A 73 2.63 16.00 6.10
CA ASN A 73 1.36 16.57 6.54
C ASN A 73 0.60 15.65 7.51
N VAL A 74 0.75 14.33 7.34
CA VAL A 74 0.08 13.32 8.16
C VAL A 74 0.86 13.14 9.46
N THR A 75 0.20 13.32 10.61
CA THR A 75 0.79 13.16 11.94
C THR A 75 0.54 11.77 12.52
N LYS A 76 -0.62 11.18 12.21
CA LYS A 76 -0.96 9.79 12.52
C LYS A 76 -1.71 9.16 11.36
N SER A 77 -1.48 7.88 11.14
CA SER A 77 -2.26 7.08 10.20
C SER A 77 -2.60 5.71 10.80
N SER A 78 -3.72 5.14 10.39
CA SER A 78 -4.09 3.76 10.76
C SER A 78 -4.97 3.12 9.69
N LEU A 79 -4.77 1.82 9.47
CA LEU A 79 -5.63 1.05 8.59
C LEU A 79 -6.94 0.74 9.31
N VAL A 80 -8.07 1.09 8.69
CA VAL A 80 -9.39 0.81 9.26
C VAL A 80 -10.02 -0.39 8.58
N LYS A 81 -10.04 -0.39 7.25
CA LYS A 81 -10.61 -1.48 6.46
C LYS A 81 -9.96 -1.56 5.09
N VAL A 82 -9.95 -2.75 4.52
CA VAL A 82 -9.37 -3.04 3.22
C VAL A 82 -10.18 -4.16 2.59
N LYS A 83 -10.41 -4.07 1.29
CA LYS A 83 -11.13 -5.07 0.51
C LYS A 83 -10.48 -5.20 -0.86
N GLN A 84 -10.14 -6.42 -1.24
CA GLN A 84 -9.74 -6.70 -2.61
C GLN A 84 -10.98 -6.58 -3.51
N LEU A 85 -10.83 -5.89 -4.64
CA LEU A 85 -11.86 -5.82 -5.67
C LEU A 85 -11.49 -6.77 -6.82
N PRO A 86 -12.46 -7.54 -7.35
CA PRO A 86 -12.26 -8.24 -8.61
C PRO A 86 -11.85 -7.26 -9.71
N LEU A 87 -10.90 -7.65 -10.56
CA LEU A 87 -10.36 -6.77 -11.62
C LEU A 87 -11.46 -6.20 -12.53
N GLN A 88 -12.50 -7.00 -12.81
CA GLN A 88 -13.66 -6.58 -13.60
C GLN A 88 -14.47 -5.44 -12.95
N LYS A 89 -14.56 -5.42 -11.61
CA LYS A 89 -15.22 -4.33 -10.88
C LYS A 89 -14.30 -3.12 -10.77
N ALA A 90 -13.03 -3.37 -10.44
CA ALA A 90 -12.02 -2.32 -10.30
C ALA A 90 -11.79 -1.51 -11.59
N SER A 91 -11.95 -2.12 -12.76
CA SER A 91 -11.79 -1.44 -14.05
C SER A 91 -12.82 -0.33 -14.30
N GLN A 92 -13.94 -0.32 -13.57
CA GLN A 92 -14.92 0.76 -13.61
C GLN A 92 -14.42 2.04 -12.94
N TYR A 93 -13.47 1.92 -12.01
CA TYR A 93 -12.97 3.02 -11.17
C TYR A 93 -11.54 3.45 -11.51
N ILE A 94 -10.75 2.54 -12.11
CA ILE A 94 -9.35 2.78 -12.48
C ILE A 94 -9.22 2.62 -14.00
N PRO A 95 -9.33 3.71 -14.79
CA PRO A 95 -9.29 3.65 -16.26
C PRO A 95 -8.03 2.99 -16.83
N ARG A 96 -6.89 3.12 -16.14
CA ARG A 96 -5.60 2.56 -16.57
C ARG A 96 -5.37 1.11 -16.15
N LEU A 97 -6.32 0.47 -15.46
CA LEU A 97 -6.14 -0.90 -14.94
C LEU A 97 -5.80 -1.91 -16.05
N SER A 98 -6.41 -1.77 -17.23
CA SER A 98 -6.14 -2.64 -18.38
C SER A 98 -4.67 -2.60 -18.83
N GLN A 99 -3.99 -1.47 -18.67
CA GLN A 99 -2.57 -1.33 -19.02
C GLN A 99 -1.68 -2.14 -18.07
N TYR A 100 -2.02 -2.20 -16.78
CA TYR A 100 -1.29 -3.03 -15.82
C TYR A 100 -1.55 -4.52 -16.09
N ILE A 101 -2.79 -4.92 -16.33
CA ILE A 101 -3.15 -6.31 -16.65
C ILE A 101 -2.42 -6.77 -17.92
N SER A 102 -2.44 -5.95 -18.98
CA SER A 102 -1.76 -6.28 -20.24
C SER A 102 -0.25 -6.40 -20.09
N LYS A 103 0.36 -5.67 -19.15
CA LYS A 103 1.81 -5.63 -18.97
C LYS A 103 2.34 -6.69 -18.01
N PHE A 104 1.56 -7.03 -16.99
CA PHE A 104 1.99 -7.89 -15.88
C PHE A 104 1.24 -9.21 -15.80
N GLU A 105 0.20 -9.43 -16.60
CA GLU A 105 -0.73 -10.57 -16.52
C GLU A 105 -1.67 -10.47 -15.31
N ALA A 106 -2.88 -11.02 -15.42
CA ALA A 106 -3.96 -10.77 -14.47
C ALA A 106 -3.67 -11.32 -13.07
N GLU A 107 -3.02 -12.47 -12.99
CA GLU A 107 -2.58 -13.15 -11.77
C GLU A 107 -1.59 -12.34 -10.94
N ASN A 108 -0.83 -11.46 -11.60
CA ASN A 108 0.18 -10.61 -10.97
C ASN A 108 -0.33 -9.20 -10.68
N VAL A 109 -1.63 -8.95 -10.85
CA VAL A 109 -2.27 -7.66 -10.59
C VAL A 109 -3.38 -7.84 -9.56
N GLN A 110 -3.35 -7.04 -8.50
CA GLN A 110 -4.42 -7.00 -7.50
C GLN A 110 -4.83 -5.55 -7.24
N VAL A 111 -6.14 -5.33 -7.06
CA VAL A 111 -6.66 -4.01 -6.72
C VAL A 111 -7.33 -4.06 -5.37
N TYR A 112 -6.98 -3.09 -4.53
CA TYR A 112 -7.56 -2.95 -3.20
C TYR A 112 -8.24 -1.61 -3.06
N TYR A 113 -9.42 -1.63 -2.44
CA TYR A 113 -10.08 -0.47 -1.90
C TYR A 113 -9.73 -0.36 -0.41
N VAL A 114 -9.19 0.79 -0.01
CA VAL A 114 -8.60 1.00 1.31
C VAL A 114 -9.32 2.16 2.01
N ALA A 115 -9.68 1.92 3.27
CA ALA A 115 -10.13 2.93 4.22
C ALA A 115 -9.07 3.10 5.31
N ALA A 116 -8.47 4.29 5.35
CA ALA A 116 -7.49 4.65 6.36
C ALA A 116 -8.00 5.85 7.18
N ARG A 117 -7.56 5.96 8.42
CA ARG A 117 -7.81 7.13 9.25
C ARG A 117 -6.52 7.94 9.37
N TYR A 118 -6.59 9.23 9.03
CA TYR A 118 -5.49 10.17 9.18
C TYR A 118 -5.78 11.22 10.24
N GLU A 119 -4.74 11.66 10.93
CA GLU A 119 -4.65 12.99 11.53
C GLU A 119 -3.68 13.79 10.68
N VAL A 120 -4.05 15.00 10.27
CA VAL A 120 -3.26 15.88 9.39
C VAL A 120 -3.07 17.25 10.01
N LYS A 121 -1.95 17.92 9.69
CA LYS A 121 -1.69 19.30 10.12
C LYS A 121 -2.62 20.28 9.42
N LYS A 122 -2.86 20.07 8.13
CA LYS A 122 -3.77 20.87 7.30
C LYS A 122 -4.49 19.95 6.32
N GLU A 123 -5.81 20.04 6.27
CA GLU A 123 -6.56 19.27 5.29
C GLU A 123 -6.25 19.77 3.87
N ASN A 124 -6.19 18.84 2.92
CA ASN A 124 -6.16 19.11 1.48
C ASN A 124 -7.05 18.08 0.75
N PRO A 125 -7.32 18.23 -0.55
CA PRO A 125 -8.18 17.30 -1.30
C PRO A 125 -7.69 15.83 -1.37
N TYR A 126 -6.51 15.51 -0.86
CA TYR A 126 -5.92 14.16 -0.83
C TYR A 126 -5.76 13.60 0.59
N GLN A 127 -5.72 14.47 1.60
CA GLN A 127 -5.39 14.16 2.98
C GLN A 127 -6.35 14.92 3.90
N LEU A 128 -7.42 14.25 4.33
CA LEU A 128 -8.42 14.78 5.25
C LEU A 128 -8.16 14.32 6.69
N ASN A 129 -8.58 15.09 7.69
CA ASN A 129 -8.66 14.58 9.05
C ASN A 129 -9.77 13.52 9.14
N GLY A 130 -9.53 12.41 9.82
CA GLY A 130 -10.49 11.31 9.90
C GLY A 130 -10.39 10.32 8.74
N MET A 131 -11.52 9.82 8.24
CA MET A 131 -11.56 8.76 7.24
C MET A 131 -11.14 9.26 5.84
N ASN A 132 -10.22 8.54 5.23
CA ASN A 132 -9.73 8.70 3.86
C ASN A 132 -9.90 7.39 3.09
N TYR A 133 -10.19 7.50 1.80
CA TYR A 133 -10.51 6.37 0.94
C TYR A 133 -9.72 6.45 -0.36
N PHE A 134 -8.98 5.38 -0.66
CA PHE A 134 -8.16 5.31 -1.86
C PHE A 134 -8.21 3.90 -2.46
N MET A 135 -7.95 3.82 -3.76
CA MET A 135 -7.79 2.57 -4.48
C MET A 135 -6.34 2.42 -4.92
N GLN A 136 -5.82 1.21 -4.77
CA GLN A 136 -4.44 0.90 -5.13
C GLN A 136 -4.36 -0.31 -6.04
N VAL A 137 -3.54 -0.16 -7.07
CA VAL A 137 -3.12 -1.25 -7.95
C VAL A 137 -1.78 -1.76 -7.44
N PHE A 138 -1.72 -3.05 -7.13
CA PHE A 138 -0.51 -3.77 -6.77
C PHE A 138 -0.09 -4.67 -7.91
N ILE A 139 1.20 -4.70 -8.22
CA ILE A 139 1.77 -5.62 -9.21
C ILE A 139 2.92 -6.42 -8.60
N GLN A 140 3.09 -7.68 -9.01
CA GLN A 140 4.29 -8.43 -8.68
C GLN A 140 5.48 -7.96 -9.53
N GLN A 141 6.56 -7.58 -8.88
CA GLN A 141 7.83 -7.23 -9.53
C GLN A 141 9.00 -7.79 -8.74
N GLY A 142 9.70 -8.77 -9.33
CA GLY A 142 10.85 -9.43 -8.70
C GLY A 142 10.46 -10.25 -7.46
N GLY A 143 9.30 -10.92 -7.50
CA GLY A 143 8.78 -11.72 -6.39
C GLY A 143 8.12 -10.91 -5.28
N GLU A 144 8.10 -9.57 -5.36
CA GLU A 144 7.48 -8.70 -4.34
C GLU A 144 6.27 -7.96 -4.89
N TRP A 145 5.24 -7.79 -4.07
CA TRP A 145 4.13 -6.90 -4.38
C TRP A 145 4.54 -5.43 -4.20
N ARG A 146 4.22 -4.60 -5.18
CA ARG A 146 4.55 -3.17 -5.20
C ARG A 146 3.38 -2.32 -5.64
N ILE A 147 3.29 -1.12 -5.11
CA ILE A 147 2.28 -0.12 -5.52
C ILE A 147 2.63 0.36 -6.92
N ALA A 148 1.72 0.15 -7.87
CA ALA A 148 1.84 0.61 -9.24
C ALA A 148 1.03 1.89 -9.49
N GLU A 149 -0.07 2.05 -8.77
CA GLU A 149 -0.93 3.23 -8.81
C GLU A 149 -1.67 3.37 -7.48
N SER A 150 -1.86 4.60 -7.03
CA SER A 150 -2.75 4.95 -5.90
C SER A 150 -3.58 6.15 -6.33
N ILE A 151 -4.91 6.02 -6.24
CA ILE A 151 -5.85 7.09 -6.57
C ILE A 151 -6.79 7.34 -5.42
N VAL A 152 -7.26 8.58 -5.29
CA VAL A 152 -8.41 8.89 -4.43
C VAL A 152 -9.61 8.10 -4.94
N ALA A 153 -10.29 7.39 -4.05
CA ALA A 153 -11.40 6.54 -4.45
C ALA A 153 -12.62 7.39 -4.87
N PRO A 154 -13.27 7.10 -6.00
CA PRO A 154 -14.54 7.73 -6.38
C PRO A 154 -15.68 7.13 -5.53
N THR A 155 -15.75 7.51 -4.25
CA THR A 155 -16.65 6.89 -3.25
C THR A 155 -18.11 6.93 -3.66
N ASP A 156 -18.55 7.98 -4.34
CA ASP A 156 -19.95 8.11 -4.76
C ASP A 156 -20.34 7.02 -5.77
N GLN A 157 -19.45 6.72 -6.72
CA GLN A 157 -19.64 5.63 -7.70
C GLN A 157 -19.50 4.26 -7.04
N ILE A 158 -18.52 4.09 -6.16
CA ILE A 158 -18.31 2.83 -5.42
C ILE A 158 -19.52 2.48 -4.55
N VAL A 159 -20.08 3.47 -3.86
CA VAL A 159 -21.30 3.32 -3.05
C VAL A 159 -22.51 3.03 -3.93
N ALA A 160 -22.70 3.79 -5.01
CA ALA A 160 -23.84 3.60 -5.93
C ALA A 160 -23.89 2.19 -6.53
N ASN A 161 -22.72 1.61 -6.82
CA ASN A 161 -22.60 0.26 -7.38
C ASN A 161 -22.64 -0.86 -6.33
N GLY A 162 -22.77 -0.54 -5.04
CA GLY A 162 -22.77 -1.53 -3.96
C GLY A 162 -21.40 -2.16 -3.67
N ASP A 163 -20.32 -1.54 -4.13
CA ASP A 163 -18.95 -2.04 -3.98
C ASP A 163 -18.23 -1.44 -2.76
N GLY A 164 -18.86 -0.51 -2.06
CA GLY A 164 -18.33 0.14 -0.86
C GLY A 164 -18.26 -0.72 0.40
N PHE A 165 -17.88 -0.08 1.49
CA PHE A 165 -17.87 -0.61 2.84
C PHE A 165 -19.22 -0.43 3.56
N GLY A 166 -20.10 0.43 3.03
CA GLY A 166 -21.45 0.67 3.55
C GLY A 166 -21.49 1.62 4.75
N THR A 167 -20.45 2.41 4.99
CA THR A 167 -20.38 3.28 6.17
C THR A 167 -20.91 4.68 5.90
N LYS A 168 -21.35 5.39 6.94
CA LYS A 168 -21.79 6.79 6.81
C LYS A 168 -20.64 7.69 6.33
N GLN A 169 -19.44 7.50 6.88
CA GLN A 169 -18.26 8.29 6.52
C GLN A 169 -17.83 8.11 5.06
N GLU A 170 -18.06 6.93 4.48
CA GLU A 170 -17.79 6.65 3.07
C GLU A 170 -18.76 7.44 2.17
N LYS A 171 -20.05 7.45 2.52
CA LYS A 171 -21.10 8.19 1.78
C LYS A 171 -20.92 9.71 1.82
N GLU A 172 -20.23 10.22 2.83
CA GLU A 172 -19.98 11.65 3.01
C GLU A 172 -18.60 12.09 2.48
N TYR A 173 -17.74 11.15 2.08
CA TYR A 173 -16.34 11.43 1.75
C TYR A 173 -16.17 12.39 0.56
N GLY A 174 -16.89 12.17 -0.54
CA GLY A 174 -16.83 13.04 -1.73
C GLY A 174 -17.11 14.50 -1.38
N LYS A 175 -18.21 14.75 -0.66
CA LYS A 175 -18.59 16.09 -0.18
C LYS A 175 -17.54 16.70 0.75
N ARG A 176 -17.00 15.90 1.68
CA ARG A 176 -15.95 16.39 2.60
C ARG A 176 -14.73 16.87 1.83
N ARG A 177 -14.33 16.13 0.79
CA ARG A 177 -13.17 16.46 -0.05
C ARG A 177 -13.37 17.73 -0.88
N GLU A 178 -14.55 17.91 -1.46
CA GLU A 178 -14.89 19.12 -2.27
C GLU A 178 -14.88 20.41 -1.45
N ASN A 179 -15.11 20.32 -0.14
CA ASN A 179 -15.19 21.49 0.75
C ASN A 179 -13.83 21.94 1.31
N VAL A 180 -12.75 21.22 1.01
CA VAL A 180 -11.40 21.60 1.43
C VAL A 180 -10.77 22.53 0.39
N LYS A 181 -10.31 23.69 0.85
CA LYS A 181 -9.69 24.75 0.05
C LYS A 181 -8.17 24.66 0.05
#